data_AF-A0A0G4JZF3-F1
#
_entry.id   AF-A0A0G4JZF3-F1
#
_cell.length_a   1.000
_cell.length_b   1.000
_cell.length_c   1.000
_cell.angle_alpha   90.00
_cell.angle_beta   90.00
_cell.angle_gamma   90.00
#
_symmetry.space_group_name_H-M   'P 1'
#
loop_
_entity.id
_entity.type
_entity.pdbx_description
1 polymer ?
#
loop_
_entity_poly.entity_id
_entity_poly.type
_entity_poly.pdbx_seq_one_letter_code
_entity_poly.pdbx_strand_id
1 'polypeptide(L)'
;MNKIYATRIVFFSAGLIIAAWAPLIPIVKEALNVNTGVLGILLLFLGLGSIISMPITGMLSARYGCQRVIITSALLTIISFPFLVISQTPIELGISLFFFGASIGTVDVSMNIQAVKVEKGFNKNLMSGFHGFFSLGGIGGAAGMSFMIYLGVTALLACYLMSFLLVILFSISYSGLVRSGEKENKKYFSLPKGIIIHVCLLCFLMGVIEGSIIDWGALFITTELGMPPSVSGLGYVTFAFAMMLGRFFGDKLVTLYGRNKVFFISSISIGLGFLLVINFGVLFITLIGFICIGLGASNMVPMSDGHNAIDAVVDIAARQQLDFVFLTEHISCHPDLPLMENKLILPGIEITTDLGHFNVHGPARGLDMNGLAYSSQALIERGLAMVGDGLGTISINHPMMKPWHWLYRDMPLHRVNTLEVCCDPTSPTWPTSPQSAEDALRVLNAMWNARA
;
A
#
# COMPACT_ATOMS: atom_id res chain seq x y z
N MET A 1 21.49 7.77 -7.67
CA MET A 1 21.16 6.35 -7.37
C MET A 1 19.86 5.96 -8.06
N ASN A 2 19.68 4.69 -8.45
CA ASN A 2 18.41 4.23 -9.04
C ASN A 2 17.29 4.24 -7.97
N LYS A 3 16.12 4.79 -8.33
CA LYS A 3 14.98 5.02 -7.42
C LYS A 3 14.44 3.74 -6.80
N ILE A 4 14.51 2.60 -7.50
CA ILE A 4 14.10 1.29 -6.96
C ILE A 4 14.99 0.90 -5.78
N TYR A 5 16.31 1.02 -5.90
CA TYR A 5 17.22 0.71 -4.79
C TYR A 5 17.05 1.68 -3.63
N ALA A 6 16.80 2.96 -3.91
CA ALA A 6 16.51 3.94 -2.86
C ALA A 6 15.26 3.55 -2.06
N THR A 7 14.17 3.21 -2.75
CA THR A 7 12.94 2.78 -2.09
C THR A 7 13.16 1.49 -1.30
N ARG A 8 13.88 0.50 -1.84
CA ARG A 8 14.22 -0.74 -1.09
C ARG A 8 15.00 -0.44 0.20
N ILE A 9 15.98 0.45 0.13
CA ILE A 9 16.78 0.85 1.31
C ILE A 9 15.89 1.57 2.34
N VAL A 10 14.95 2.42 1.91
CA VAL A 10 14.02 3.08 2.84
C VAL A 10 13.11 2.07 3.52
N PHE A 11 12.51 1.14 2.78
CA PHE A 11 11.67 0.08 3.37
C PHE A 11 12.48 -0.79 4.34
N PHE A 12 13.69 -1.20 3.95
CA PHE A 12 14.60 -1.92 4.84
C PHE A 12 14.94 -1.12 6.11
N SER A 13 15.22 0.18 5.98
CA SER A 13 15.55 1.05 7.11
C SER A 13 14.37 1.22 8.07
N ALA A 14 13.16 1.38 7.54
CA ALA A 14 11.93 1.47 8.32
C ALA A 14 11.65 0.18 9.10
N GLY A 15 11.77 -0.97 8.44
CA GLY A 15 11.65 -2.28 9.10
C GLY A 15 12.73 -2.51 10.16
N LEU A 16 13.97 -2.11 9.88
CA LEU A 16 15.09 -2.26 10.80
C LEU A 16 14.86 -1.50 12.10
N ILE A 17 14.43 -0.24 12.04
CA ILE A 17 14.28 0.56 13.26
C ILE A 17 13.03 0.21 14.06
N ILE A 18 11.91 -0.10 13.40
CA ILE A 18 10.68 -0.50 14.12
C ILE A 18 10.89 -1.81 14.87
N ALA A 19 11.63 -2.76 14.29
CA ALA A 19 11.89 -4.05 14.92
C ALA A 19 13.02 -4.01 15.96
N ALA A 20 13.97 -3.09 15.83
CA ALA A 20 15.02 -2.87 16.83
C ALA A 20 14.44 -2.42 18.19
N TRP A 21 13.22 -1.90 18.22
CA TRP A 21 12.50 -1.58 19.46
C TRP A 21 12.13 -2.84 20.27
N ALA A 22 11.73 -3.94 19.62
CA ALA A 22 11.16 -5.10 20.30
C ALA A 22 12.05 -5.69 21.41
N PRO A 23 13.36 -5.93 21.21
CA PRO A 23 14.23 -6.46 22.26
C PRO A 23 14.52 -5.46 23.40
N LEU A 24 14.25 -4.17 23.19
CA LEU A 24 14.45 -3.12 24.20
C LEU A 24 13.27 -3.00 25.16
N ILE A 25 12.08 -3.46 24.78
CA ILE A 25 10.85 -3.35 25.58
C ILE A 25 11.02 -3.95 27.00
N PRO A 26 11.53 -5.20 27.16
CA PRO A 26 11.74 -5.77 28.50
C PRO A 26 12.74 -4.96 29.32
N ILE A 27 13.82 -4.48 28.69
CA ILE A 27 14.89 -3.70 29.34
C ILE A 27 14.34 -2.37 29.87
N VAL A 28 13.57 -1.65 29.06
CA VAL A 28 12.98 -0.36 29.44
C VAL A 28 11.91 -0.53 30.52
N LYS A 29 11.11 -1.60 30.43
CA LYS A 29 10.12 -1.95 31.46
C LYS A 29 10.78 -2.17 32.81
N GLU A 30 11.87 -2.95 32.84
CA GLU A 30 12.64 -3.23 34.05
C GLU A 30 13.30 -1.96 34.60
N ALA A 31 13.93 -1.15 33.74
CA ALA A 31 14.60 0.10 34.13
C ALA A 31 13.64 1.11 34.77
N LEU A 32 12.40 1.21 34.27
CA LEU A 32 11.36 2.08 34.82
C LEU A 32 10.59 1.45 35.99
N ASN A 33 10.83 0.17 36.29
CA ASN A 33 10.13 -0.60 37.31
C ASN A 33 8.59 -0.52 37.17
N VAL A 34 8.08 -0.61 35.94
CA VAL A 34 6.64 -0.53 35.65
C VAL A 34 6.01 -1.90 35.44
N ASN A 35 4.76 -2.04 35.85
CA ASN A 35 3.98 -3.23 35.52
C ASN A 35 3.55 -3.24 34.04
N THR A 36 3.10 -4.42 33.59
CA THR A 36 2.69 -4.65 32.20
C THR A 36 1.50 -3.78 31.76
N GLY A 37 0.58 -3.45 32.67
CA GLY A 37 -0.56 -2.58 32.37
C GLY A 37 -0.14 -1.14 32.06
N VAL A 38 0.78 -0.59 32.85
CA VAL A 38 1.37 0.75 32.60
C VAL A 38 2.15 0.74 31.29
N LEU A 39 2.97 -0.28 31.03
CA LEU A 39 3.68 -0.42 29.76
C LEU A 39 2.71 -0.46 28.56
N GLY A 40 1.60 -1.19 28.68
CA GLY A 40 0.56 -1.22 27.66
C GLY A 40 0.00 0.17 27.33
N ILE A 41 -0.29 0.98 28.36
CA ILE A 41 -0.72 2.39 28.18
C ILE A 41 0.36 3.21 27.48
N LEU A 42 1.63 3.04 27.85
CA LEU A 42 2.75 3.76 27.23
C LEU A 42 2.89 3.40 25.74
N LEU A 43 2.77 2.12 25.38
CA LEU A 43 2.80 1.67 23.99
C LEU A 43 1.66 2.27 23.15
N LEU A 44 0.51 2.60 23.75
CA LEU A 44 -0.55 3.33 23.03
C LEU A 44 -0.08 4.70 22.52
N PHE A 45 0.87 5.36 23.18
CA PHE A 45 1.41 6.64 22.69
C PHE A 45 2.17 6.48 21.37
N LEU A 46 2.86 5.35 21.17
CA LEU A 46 3.49 5.03 19.88
C LEU A 46 2.43 4.94 18.78
N GLY A 47 1.36 4.17 19.01
CA GLY A 47 0.24 4.07 18.08
C GLY A 47 -0.46 5.41 17.83
N LEU A 48 -0.69 6.20 18.89
CA LEU A 48 -1.34 7.51 18.82
C LEU A 48 -0.53 8.51 17.98
N GLY A 49 0.78 8.59 18.21
CA GLY A 49 1.68 9.43 17.42
C GLY A 49 1.63 9.05 15.94
N SER A 50 1.69 7.75 15.64
CA SER A 50 1.59 7.23 14.28
C SER A 50 0.27 7.63 13.61
N ILE A 51 -0.87 7.32 14.23
CA ILE A 51 -2.21 7.60 13.69
C ILE A 51 -2.41 9.09 13.42
N ILE A 52 -2.01 9.97 14.35
CA ILE A 52 -2.14 11.43 14.19
C ILE A 52 -1.28 11.92 13.02
N SER A 53 -0.09 11.34 12.84
CA SER A 53 0.84 11.75 11.78
C SER A 53 0.39 11.34 10.37
N MET A 54 -0.37 10.25 10.21
CA MET A 54 -0.68 9.68 8.90
C MET A 54 -1.43 10.64 7.94
N PRO A 55 -2.54 11.31 8.32
CA PRO A 55 -3.23 12.24 7.43
C PRO A 55 -2.36 13.46 7.08
N ILE A 56 -1.58 13.94 8.06
CA ILE A 56 -0.66 15.06 7.90
C ILE A 56 0.43 14.69 6.87
N THR A 57 0.94 13.47 6.95
CA THR A 57 1.99 12.96 6.06
C THR A 57 1.56 12.92 4.60
N GLY A 58 0.32 12.51 4.31
CA GLY A 58 -0.23 12.54 2.96
C GLY A 58 -0.22 13.95 2.38
N MET A 59 -0.70 14.94 3.15
CA MET A 59 -0.69 16.35 2.76
C MET A 59 0.73 16.89 2.54
N LEU A 60 1.65 16.61 3.48
CA LEU A 60 3.04 17.05 3.40
C LEU A 60 3.77 16.43 2.21
N SER A 61 3.55 15.14 1.94
CA SER A 61 4.20 14.41 0.84
C SER A 61 3.70 14.91 -0.52
N ALA A 62 2.41 15.24 -0.62
CA ALA A 62 1.83 15.86 -1.81
C ALA A 62 2.40 17.27 -2.06
N ARG A 63 2.56 18.08 -1.02
CA ARG A 63 3.03 19.48 -1.14
C ARG A 63 4.55 19.62 -1.31
N TYR A 64 5.32 18.87 -0.53
CA TYR A 64 6.78 19.04 -0.42
C TYR A 64 7.59 17.91 -1.07
N GLY A 65 6.94 16.85 -1.55
CA GLY A 65 7.58 15.66 -2.11
C GLY A 65 8.03 14.67 -1.03
N CYS A 66 8.13 13.39 -1.41
CA CYS A 66 8.49 12.30 -0.51
C CYS A 66 9.90 12.46 0.07
N GLN A 67 10.86 12.98 -0.69
CA GLN A 67 12.25 13.15 -0.24
C GLN A 67 12.33 13.98 1.03
N ARG A 68 11.70 15.16 1.05
CA ARG A 68 11.77 16.05 2.21
C ARG A 68 11.11 15.42 3.41
N VAL A 69 9.91 14.87 3.23
CA VAL A 69 9.14 14.26 4.30
C VAL A 69 9.89 13.07 4.90
N ILE A 70 10.29 12.08 4.08
CA ILE A 70 11.04 10.89 4.52
C ILE A 70 12.31 11.28 5.28
N ILE A 71 13.11 12.23 4.78
CA ILE A 71 14.37 12.57 5.43
C ILE A 71 14.13 13.31 6.75
N THR A 72 13.19 14.26 6.79
CA THR A 72 12.89 14.96 8.04
C THR A 72 12.32 14.04 9.12
N SER A 73 11.43 13.11 8.74
CA SER A 73 10.88 12.14 9.67
C SER A 73 11.92 11.08 10.07
N ALA A 74 12.77 10.63 9.14
CA ALA A 74 13.88 9.73 9.46
C ALA A 74 14.86 10.34 10.46
N LEU A 75 15.21 11.63 10.33
CA LEU A 75 16.04 12.34 11.31
C LEU A 75 15.36 12.36 12.69
N LEU A 76 14.06 12.61 12.73
CA LEU A 76 13.30 12.57 13.99
C LEU A 76 13.28 11.15 14.59
N THR A 77 13.16 10.10 13.77
CA THR A 77 13.27 8.70 14.23
C THR A 77 14.65 8.40 14.81
N ILE A 78 15.72 8.79 14.09
CA ILE A 78 17.12 8.60 14.50
C ILE A 78 17.40 9.29 15.85
N ILE A 79 16.88 10.50 16.04
CA ILE A 79 17.06 11.29 17.26
C ILE A 79 16.22 10.71 18.40
N SER A 80 14.96 10.34 18.16
CA SER A 80 14.03 9.85 19.20
C SER A 80 14.36 8.44 19.69
N PHE A 81 14.98 7.59 18.87
CA PHE A 81 15.22 6.18 19.22
C PHE A 81 16.05 5.98 20.50
N PRO A 82 17.20 6.66 20.72
CA PRO A 82 17.92 6.57 22.00
C PRO A 82 17.12 7.05 23.22
N PHE A 83 16.21 8.02 23.06
CA PHE A 83 15.39 8.52 24.18
C PHE A 83 14.45 7.46 24.75
N LEU A 84 14.09 6.44 23.97
CA LEU A 84 13.30 5.30 24.46
C LEU A 84 14.00 4.56 25.61
N VAL A 85 15.33 4.57 25.65
CA VAL A 85 16.13 3.89 26.69
C VAL A 85 16.66 4.87 27.73
N ILE A 86 16.81 6.15 27.39
CA ILE A 86 17.27 7.20 28.34
C ILE A 86 16.15 7.61 29.31
N SER A 87 14.88 7.51 28.89
CA SER A 87 13.73 7.92 29.69
C SER A 87 13.77 7.33 31.10
N GLN A 88 13.67 8.18 32.12
CA GLN A 88 13.76 7.81 33.54
C GLN A 88 12.39 7.73 34.21
N THR A 89 11.35 8.27 33.57
CA THR A 89 9.98 8.23 34.06
C THR A 89 9.01 7.70 33.00
N PRO A 90 7.85 7.13 33.41
CA PRO A 90 6.81 6.70 32.47
C PRO A 90 6.34 7.82 31.55
N ILE A 91 6.27 9.06 32.04
CA ILE A 91 5.83 10.21 31.25
C ILE A 91 6.85 10.54 30.15
N GLU A 92 8.14 10.55 30.48
CA GLU A 92 9.22 10.75 29.50
C GLU A 92 9.19 9.67 28.42
N LEU A 93 8.98 8.41 28.81
CA LEU A 93 8.87 7.31 27.85
C LEU A 93 7.63 7.49 26.96
N GLY A 94 6.47 7.86 27.52
CA GLY A 94 5.26 8.11 26.75
C GLY A 94 5.45 9.22 25.70
N ILE A 95 6.12 10.31 26.07
CA ILE A 95 6.47 11.40 25.13
C ILE A 95 7.44 10.90 24.06
N SER A 96 8.46 10.13 24.45
CA SER A 96 9.45 9.58 23.51
C SER A 96 8.80 8.61 22.51
N LEU A 97 7.92 7.72 22.99
CA LEU A 97 7.13 6.81 22.18
C LEU A 97 6.20 7.54 21.23
N PHE A 98 5.56 8.62 21.67
CA PHE A 98 4.71 9.45 20.81
C PHE A 98 5.50 10.03 19.62
N PHE A 99 6.66 10.65 19.87
CA PHE A 99 7.48 11.22 18.81
C PHE A 99 8.10 10.15 17.91
N PHE A 100 8.55 9.04 18.50
CA PHE A 100 9.06 7.90 17.74
C PHE A 100 7.97 7.33 16.83
N GLY A 101 6.77 7.07 17.35
CA GLY A 101 5.61 6.60 16.61
C GLY A 101 5.16 7.56 15.50
N ALA A 102 5.08 8.86 15.79
CA ALA A 102 4.77 9.88 14.78
C ALA A 102 5.82 9.94 13.66
N SER A 103 7.10 9.82 14.01
CA SER A 103 8.18 9.84 13.03
C SER A 103 8.15 8.61 12.11
N ILE A 104 7.97 7.40 12.68
CA ILE A 104 7.88 6.16 11.92
C ILE A 104 6.61 6.13 11.07
N GLY A 105 5.46 6.53 11.62
CA GLY A 105 4.21 6.64 10.84
C GLY A 105 4.35 7.58 9.65
N THR A 106 5.10 8.67 9.81
CA THR A 106 5.42 9.59 8.71
C THR A 106 6.35 8.97 7.66
N VAL A 107 7.39 8.24 8.09
CA VAL A 107 8.26 7.49 7.15
C VAL A 107 7.43 6.45 6.39
N ASP A 108 6.58 5.69 7.08
CA ASP A 108 5.78 4.60 6.52
C ASP A 108 4.79 5.09 5.44
N VAL A 109 4.00 6.12 5.73
CA VAL A 109 3.08 6.68 4.73
C VAL A 109 3.86 7.28 3.55
N SER A 110 4.92 8.04 3.81
CA SER A 110 5.65 8.72 2.73
C SER A 110 6.47 7.75 1.86
N MET A 111 7.02 6.67 2.43
CA MET A 111 7.71 5.62 1.67
C MET A 111 6.74 4.83 0.78
N ASN A 112 5.50 4.60 1.22
CA ASN A 112 4.48 3.96 0.40
C ASN A 112 4.07 4.86 -0.78
N ILE A 113 3.91 6.17 -0.56
CA ILE A 113 3.69 7.13 -1.66
C ILE A 113 4.88 7.12 -2.64
N GLN A 114 6.12 7.09 -2.12
CA GLN A 114 7.34 6.96 -2.92
C GLN A 114 7.34 5.65 -3.74
N ALA A 115 6.96 4.53 -3.13
CA ALA A 115 6.88 3.23 -3.78
C ALA A 115 5.89 3.24 -4.95
N VAL A 116 4.67 3.76 -4.73
CA VAL A 116 3.67 3.91 -5.80
C VAL A 116 4.21 4.77 -6.94
N LYS A 117 4.88 5.89 -6.64
CA LYS A 117 5.48 6.75 -7.68
C LYS A 117 6.60 6.05 -8.46
N VAL A 118 7.41 5.24 -7.79
CA VAL A 118 8.48 4.45 -8.43
C VAL A 118 7.87 3.33 -9.28
N GLU A 119 6.91 2.58 -8.75
CA GLU A 119 6.17 1.54 -9.46
C GLU A 119 5.53 2.06 -10.76
N LYS A 120 4.78 3.17 -10.68
CA LYS A 120 4.22 3.85 -11.86
C LYS A 120 5.29 4.31 -12.84
N GLY A 121 6.39 4.86 -12.35
CA GLY A 121 7.49 5.34 -13.19
C GLY A 121 8.30 4.25 -13.90
N PHE A 122 8.29 3.01 -13.40
CA PHE A 122 8.99 1.87 -13.99
C PHE A 122 8.07 0.84 -14.64
N ASN A 123 6.75 1.02 -14.55
CA ASN A 123 5.71 0.11 -15.05
C ASN A 123 5.91 -1.36 -14.63
N LYS A 124 6.18 -1.56 -13.34
CA LYS A 124 6.43 -2.89 -12.75
C LYS A 124 5.76 -2.98 -11.40
N ASN A 125 5.12 -4.11 -11.12
CA ASN A 125 4.61 -4.44 -9.78
C ASN A 125 5.82 -4.67 -8.85
N LEU A 126 6.12 -3.70 -8.00
CA LEU A 126 7.28 -3.68 -7.11
C LEU A 126 6.88 -3.59 -5.62
N MET A 127 5.64 -3.22 -5.31
CA MET A 127 5.15 -3.00 -3.93
C MET A 127 5.41 -4.19 -3.00
N SER A 128 5.00 -5.41 -3.40
CA SER A 128 5.25 -6.63 -2.60
C SER A 128 6.75 -6.83 -2.32
N GLY A 129 7.59 -6.60 -3.33
CA GLY A 129 9.04 -6.64 -3.19
C GLY A 129 9.60 -5.61 -2.21
N PHE A 130 9.08 -4.37 -2.20
CA PHE A 130 9.49 -3.35 -1.23
C PHE A 130 9.11 -3.77 0.21
N HIS A 131 7.91 -4.29 0.42
CA HIS A 131 7.51 -4.84 1.72
C HIS A 131 8.32 -6.09 2.12
N GLY A 132 8.83 -6.87 1.16
CA GLY A 132 9.82 -7.91 1.43
C GLY A 132 11.11 -7.35 2.05
N PHE A 133 11.61 -6.20 1.56
CA PHE A 133 12.75 -5.50 2.16
C PHE A 133 12.42 -4.92 3.54
N PHE A 134 11.20 -4.47 3.79
CA PHE A 134 10.76 -4.07 5.14
C PHE A 134 10.84 -5.24 6.12
N SER A 135 10.31 -6.42 5.76
CA SER A 135 10.43 -7.62 6.59
C SER A 135 11.88 -8.04 6.81
N LEU A 136 12.72 -7.97 5.77
CA LEU A 136 14.16 -8.24 5.89
C LEU A 136 14.86 -7.26 6.84
N GLY A 137 14.50 -5.97 6.75
CA GLY A 137 14.91 -4.94 7.69
C GLY A 137 14.50 -5.31 9.10
N GLY A 138 13.25 -5.70 9.29
CA GLY A 138 12.71 -6.15 10.57
C GLY A 138 13.52 -7.28 11.21
N ILE A 139 13.83 -8.31 10.43
CA ILE A 139 14.70 -9.41 10.87
C ILE A 139 16.06 -8.86 11.31
N GLY A 140 16.69 -8.02 10.49
CA GLY A 140 17.98 -7.39 10.80
C GLY A 140 17.94 -6.50 12.05
N GLY A 141 16.86 -5.77 12.26
CA GLY A 141 16.66 -4.89 13.41
C GLY A 141 16.53 -5.67 14.72
N ALA A 142 15.59 -6.61 14.79
CA ALA A 142 15.37 -7.41 15.99
C ALA A 142 16.55 -8.34 16.30
N ALA A 143 17.09 -9.05 15.28
CA ALA A 143 18.23 -9.94 15.47
C ALA A 143 19.51 -9.16 15.78
N GLY A 144 19.76 -8.05 15.06
CA GLY A 144 20.93 -7.20 15.28
C GLY A 144 20.91 -6.56 16.67
N MET A 145 19.76 -6.05 17.11
CA MET A 145 19.62 -5.53 18.47
C MET A 145 19.84 -6.64 19.52
N SER A 146 19.15 -7.79 19.39
CA SER A 146 19.31 -8.91 20.32
C SER A 146 20.75 -9.42 20.39
N PHE A 147 21.45 -9.47 19.25
CA PHE A 147 22.84 -9.89 19.17
C PHE A 147 23.79 -8.90 19.86
N MET A 148 23.60 -7.59 19.69
CA MET A 148 24.38 -6.59 20.43
C MET A 148 24.17 -6.73 21.94
N ILE A 149 22.93 -6.91 22.39
CA ILE A 149 22.62 -7.15 23.80
C ILE A 149 23.28 -8.44 24.31
N TYR A 150 23.27 -9.52 23.50
CA TYR A 150 23.96 -10.77 23.83
C TYR A 150 25.47 -10.59 24.02
N LEU A 151 26.11 -9.75 23.21
CA LEU A 151 27.53 -9.41 23.34
C LEU A 151 27.84 -8.48 24.53
N GLY A 152 26.84 -8.09 25.32
CA GLY A 152 27.00 -7.20 26.46
C GLY A 152 27.08 -5.71 26.09
N VAL A 153 26.72 -5.34 24.85
CA VAL A 153 26.59 -3.93 24.46
C VAL A 153 25.42 -3.33 25.24
N THR A 154 25.63 -2.17 25.87
CA THR A 154 24.56 -1.49 26.59
C THR A 154 23.43 -1.09 25.63
N ALA A 155 22.18 -1.14 26.10
CA ALA A 155 21.02 -0.78 25.27
C ALA A 155 21.15 0.62 24.65
N LEU A 156 21.69 1.59 25.39
CA LEU A 156 21.94 2.93 24.90
C LEU A 156 22.96 2.97 23.74
N LEU A 157 24.10 2.28 23.89
CA LEU A 157 25.10 2.20 22.82
C LEU A 157 24.55 1.48 21.59
N ALA A 158 23.78 0.40 21.79
CA ALA A 158 23.11 -0.31 20.72
C ALA A 158 22.11 0.59 19.94
N CYS A 159 21.36 1.45 20.64
CA CYS A 159 20.51 2.46 20.01
C CYS A 159 21.33 3.44 19.17
N TYR A 160 22.45 3.95 19.67
CA TYR A 160 23.31 4.86 18.89
C TYR A 160 23.92 4.20 17.66
N LEU A 161 24.36 2.94 17.75
CA LEU A 161 24.87 2.19 16.61
C LEU A 161 23.80 1.98 15.53
N MET A 162 22.56 1.67 15.92
CA MET A 162 21.44 1.56 14.98
C MET A 162 21.07 2.91 14.36
N SER A 163 21.00 3.97 15.17
CA SER A 163 20.78 5.34 14.69
C SER A 163 21.87 5.76 13.69
N PHE A 164 23.15 5.42 13.94
CA PHE A 164 24.25 5.69 13.01
C PHE A 164 24.12 4.91 11.70
N LEU A 165 23.75 3.62 11.76
CA LEU A 165 23.47 2.81 10.57
C LEU A 165 22.34 3.43 9.73
N LEU A 166 21.28 3.92 10.36
CA LEU A 166 20.19 4.61 9.66
C LEU A 166 20.65 5.90 8.98
N VAL A 167 21.52 6.69 9.62
CA VAL A 167 22.12 7.88 8.97
C VAL A 167 22.80 7.48 7.66
N ILE A 168 23.56 6.39 7.65
CA ILE A 168 24.23 5.89 6.45
C ILE A 168 23.20 5.46 5.39
N LEU A 169 22.23 4.62 5.76
CA LEU A 169 21.22 4.09 4.84
C LEU A 169 20.36 5.20 4.22
N PHE A 170 19.89 6.15 5.03
CA PHE A 170 19.12 7.29 4.53
C PHE A 170 19.98 8.22 3.67
N SER A 171 21.24 8.45 4.01
CA SER A 171 22.18 9.24 3.18
C SER A 171 22.40 8.60 1.80
N ILE A 172 22.55 7.28 1.73
CA ILE A 172 22.65 6.54 0.46
C ILE A 172 21.34 6.67 -0.34
N SER A 173 20.20 6.52 0.33
CA SER A 173 18.86 6.62 -0.27
C SER A 173 18.53 8.01 -0.83
N TYR A 174 19.12 9.08 -0.25
CA TYR A 174 18.73 10.48 -0.46
C TYR A 174 18.56 10.87 -1.92
N SER A 175 19.53 10.52 -2.78
CA SER A 175 19.54 10.94 -4.19
C SER A 175 18.44 10.29 -5.05
N GLY A 176 17.84 9.18 -4.60
CA GLY A 176 16.81 8.43 -5.34
C GLY A 176 15.37 8.72 -4.91
N LEU A 177 15.16 9.60 -3.93
CA LEU A 177 13.82 9.96 -3.44
C LEU A 177 13.17 11.05 -4.30
N VAL A 178 11.84 11.02 -4.43
CA VAL A 178 11.07 11.97 -5.24
C VAL A 178 11.06 13.35 -4.58
N ARG A 179 11.61 14.35 -5.27
CA ARG A 179 11.87 15.69 -4.73
C ARG A 179 10.68 16.64 -4.79
N SER A 180 9.85 16.52 -5.82
CA SER A 180 8.75 17.45 -6.08
C SER A 180 7.42 16.85 -5.68
N GLY A 181 6.67 17.61 -4.91
CA GLY A 181 5.24 17.42 -4.76
C GLY A 181 4.50 17.80 -6.04
N GLU A 182 3.34 17.19 -6.29
CA GLU A 182 2.42 17.64 -7.33
C GLU A 182 1.50 18.68 -6.68
N LYS A 183 1.47 19.90 -7.24
CA LYS A 183 0.54 20.95 -6.78
C LYS A 183 -0.87 20.61 -7.27
N GLU A 184 -1.52 19.63 -6.65
CA GLU A 184 -2.94 19.39 -6.86
C GLU A 184 -3.77 20.04 -5.75
N ASN A 185 -4.77 20.80 -6.15
CA ASN A 185 -5.75 21.43 -5.27
C ASN A 185 -6.89 20.43 -4.99
N LYS A 186 -6.59 19.30 -4.34
CA LYS A 186 -7.59 18.29 -3.97
C LYS A 186 -7.97 18.44 -2.48
N LYS A 187 -9.21 18.08 -2.15
CA LYS A 187 -9.64 17.90 -0.74
C LYS A 187 -8.85 16.74 -0.14
N TYR A 188 -8.06 17.01 0.88
CA TYR A 188 -7.16 16.02 1.49
C TYR A 188 -7.85 15.02 2.43
N PHE A 189 -9.12 15.24 2.79
CA PHE A 189 -9.82 14.42 3.77
C PHE A 189 -11.25 14.08 3.32
N SER A 190 -11.58 12.79 3.33
CA SER A 190 -12.92 12.26 3.11
C SER A 190 -13.18 11.14 4.11
N LEU A 191 -14.36 11.15 4.74
CA LEU A 191 -14.76 10.07 5.64
C LEU A 191 -15.01 8.77 4.85
N PRO A 192 -14.50 7.62 5.30
CA PRO A 192 -14.76 6.33 4.66
C PRO A 192 -16.26 5.99 4.75
N LYS A 193 -16.83 5.44 3.67
CA LYS A 193 -18.24 5.04 3.58
C LYS A 193 -18.38 3.61 3.05
N GLY A 194 -19.41 2.90 3.50
CA GLY A 194 -19.80 1.59 2.97
C GLY A 194 -18.75 0.49 3.18
N ILE A 195 -18.42 -0.25 2.12
CA ILE A 195 -17.48 -1.37 2.15
C ILE A 195 -16.07 -0.98 2.65
N ILE A 196 -15.68 0.28 2.43
CA ILE A 196 -14.36 0.80 2.85
C ILE A 196 -14.20 0.70 4.38
N ILE A 197 -15.27 0.87 5.16
CA ILE A 197 -15.20 0.74 6.63
C ILE A 197 -14.79 -0.68 7.04
N HIS A 198 -15.27 -1.69 6.33
CA HIS A 198 -14.94 -3.09 6.60
C HIS A 198 -13.49 -3.40 6.23
N VAL A 199 -13.01 -2.85 5.11
CA VAL A 199 -11.59 -2.94 4.70
C VAL A 199 -10.69 -2.24 5.72
N CYS A 200 -11.05 -1.02 6.17
CA CYS A 200 -10.33 -0.31 7.22
C CYS A 200 -10.29 -1.11 8.53
N LEU A 201 -11.41 -1.72 8.93
CA LEU A 201 -11.47 -2.57 10.12
C LEU A 201 -10.58 -3.81 9.97
N LEU A 202 -10.59 -4.46 8.81
CA LEU A 202 -9.71 -5.58 8.53
C LEU A 202 -8.23 -5.18 8.63
N CYS A 203 -7.83 -4.08 7.98
CA CYS A 203 -6.47 -3.55 8.05
C CYS A 203 -6.08 -3.17 9.48
N PHE A 204 -6.99 -2.57 10.24
CA PHE A 204 -6.78 -2.28 11.67
C PHE A 204 -6.53 -3.56 12.47
N LEU A 205 -7.36 -4.60 12.31
CA LEU A 205 -7.18 -5.87 13.00
C LEU A 205 -5.85 -6.55 12.62
N MET A 206 -5.45 -6.48 11.35
CA MET A 206 -4.14 -6.98 10.91
C MET A 206 -2.99 -6.19 11.53
N GLY A 207 -3.11 -4.86 11.62
CA GLY A 207 -2.15 -4.02 12.32
C GLY A 207 -2.07 -4.34 13.82
N VAL A 208 -3.19 -4.64 14.46
CA VAL A 208 -3.23 -5.11 15.86
C VAL A 208 -2.51 -6.45 16.01
N ILE A 209 -2.71 -7.39 15.09
CA ILE A 209 -2.01 -8.69 15.10
C ILE A 209 -0.50 -8.48 14.98
N GLU A 210 -0.05 -7.73 13.97
CA GLU A 210 1.38 -7.47 13.73
C GLU A 210 2.03 -6.70 14.90
N GLY A 211 1.37 -5.63 15.37
CA GLY A 211 1.81 -4.87 16.53
C GLY A 211 1.88 -5.70 17.81
N SER A 212 0.95 -6.64 18.00
CA SER A 212 0.99 -7.58 19.13
C SER A 212 2.27 -8.41 19.12
N ILE A 213 2.73 -8.89 17.96
CA ILE A 213 3.95 -9.70 17.90
C ILE A 213 5.20 -8.83 18.11
N ILE A 214 5.23 -7.63 17.54
CA ILE A 214 6.35 -6.67 17.71
C ILE A 214 6.50 -6.29 19.17
N ASP A 215 5.43 -5.80 19.79
CA ASP A 215 5.51 -5.17 21.11
C ASP A 215 5.46 -6.19 22.26
N TRP A 216 4.68 -7.26 22.10
CA TRP A 216 4.44 -8.23 23.17
C TRP A 216 5.19 -9.54 22.99
N GLY A 217 5.67 -9.87 21.79
CA GLY A 217 6.38 -11.12 21.54
C GLY A 217 7.66 -11.25 22.37
N ALA A 218 8.48 -10.19 22.41
CA ALA A 218 9.70 -10.16 23.22
C ALA A 218 9.41 -10.19 24.73
N LEU A 219 8.34 -9.51 25.16
CA LEU A 219 7.90 -9.52 26.54
C LEU A 219 7.39 -10.91 26.95
N PHE A 220 6.57 -11.56 26.12
CA PHE A 220 6.06 -12.91 26.38
C PHE A 220 7.19 -13.94 26.52
N ILE A 221 8.17 -13.91 25.61
CA ILE A 221 9.34 -14.80 25.67
C ILE A 221 10.14 -14.58 26.96
N THR A 222 10.32 -13.34 27.40
CA THR A 222 11.16 -13.04 28.56
C THR A 222 10.43 -13.24 29.88
N THR A 223 9.19 -12.76 30.01
CA THR A 223 8.45 -12.77 31.28
C THR A 223 7.65 -14.04 31.50
N GLU A 224 6.96 -14.56 30.48
CA GLU A 224 6.09 -15.74 30.64
C GLU A 224 6.88 -17.04 30.45
N LEU A 225 7.82 -17.08 29.50
CA LEU A 225 8.67 -18.26 29.28
C LEU A 225 9.97 -18.24 30.09
N GLY A 226 10.28 -17.14 30.78
CA GLY A 226 11.48 -16.99 31.60
C GLY A 226 12.80 -17.02 30.82
N MET A 227 12.77 -16.70 29.52
CA MET A 227 13.96 -16.74 28.66
C MET A 227 14.83 -15.48 28.79
N PRO A 228 16.16 -15.58 28.59
CA PRO A 228 17.04 -14.43 28.71
C PRO A 228 16.75 -13.36 27.63
N PRO A 229 17.02 -12.06 27.89
CA PRO A 229 16.79 -10.98 26.93
C PRO A 229 17.46 -11.17 25.56
N SER A 230 18.58 -11.90 25.51
CA SER A 230 19.33 -12.21 24.30
C SER A 230 18.52 -12.98 23.24
N VAL A 231 17.47 -13.72 23.64
CA VAL A 231 16.61 -14.47 22.72
C VAL A 231 15.22 -13.84 22.54
N SER A 232 14.96 -12.69 23.17
CA SER A 232 13.66 -12.01 23.14
C SER A 232 13.22 -11.63 21.72
N GLY A 233 14.16 -11.28 20.83
CA GLY A 233 13.87 -10.95 19.44
C GLY A 233 13.45 -12.13 18.56
N LEU A 234 13.64 -13.40 19.00
CA LEU A 234 13.32 -14.57 18.17
C LEU A 234 11.84 -14.64 17.79
N GLY A 235 10.95 -14.15 18.65
CA GLY A 235 9.52 -14.14 18.38
C GLY A 235 9.18 -13.31 17.14
N TYR A 236 9.64 -12.06 17.10
CA TYR A 236 9.46 -11.20 15.94
C TYR A 236 10.25 -11.69 14.72
N VAL A 237 11.48 -12.18 14.89
CA VAL A 237 12.30 -12.68 13.77
C VAL A 237 11.61 -13.84 13.04
N THR A 238 11.10 -14.83 13.78
CA THR A 238 10.42 -15.99 13.19
C THR A 238 9.10 -15.62 12.51
N PHE A 239 8.32 -14.73 13.13
CA PHE A 239 7.14 -14.12 12.53
C PHE A 239 7.45 -13.36 11.23
N ALA A 240 8.43 -12.46 11.26
CA ALA A 240 8.80 -11.61 10.12
C ALA A 240 9.38 -12.44 8.97
N PHE A 241 10.15 -13.48 9.28
CA PHE A 241 10.66 -14.42 8.27
C PHE A 241 9.53 -15.20 7.60
N ALA A 242 8.59 -15.73 8.39
CA ALA A 242 7.41 -16.40 7.89
C ALA A 242 6.55 -15.47 7.01
N MET A 243 6.33 -14.23 7.46
CA MET A 243 5.62 -13.21 6.70
C MET A 243 6.32 -12.88 5.36
N MET A 244 7.65 -12.75 5.37
CA MET A 244 8.45 -12.52 4.18
C MET A 244 8.27 -13.67 3.16
N LEU A 245 8.34 -14.93 3.60
CA LEU A 245 8.08 -16.07 2.73
C LEU A 245 6.65 -16.02 2.18
N GLY A 246 5.66 -15.75 3.03
CA GLY A 246 4.27 -15.60 2.63
C GLY A 246 4.09 -14.56 1.53
N ARG A 247 4.77 -13.42 1.59
CA ARG A 247 4.72 -12.37 0.56
C ARG A 247 5.35 -12.77 -0.77
N PHE A 248 6.38 -13.62 -0.76
CA PHE A 248 7.02 -14.10 -1.99
C PHE A 248 6.25 -15.22 -2.69
N PHE A 249 5.50 -16.05 -1.95
CA PHE A 249 4.78 -17.19 -2.49
C PHE A 249 3.25 -16.99 -2.55
N GLY A 250 2.75 -15.93 -1.91
CA GLY A 250 1.33 -15.62 -1.74
C GLY A 250 0.56 -15.55 -3.05
N ASP A 251 1.07 -14.79 -4.01
CA ASP A 251 0.43 -14.61 -5.31
C ASP A 251 0.22 -15.96 -6.02
N LYS A 252 1.23 -16.84 -6.00
CA LYS A 252 1.12 -18.19 -6.56
C LYS A 252 0.05 -19.01 -5.86
N LEU A 253 -0.04 -18.94 -4.53
CA LEU A 253 -1.07 -19.64 -3.76
C LEU A 253 -2.46 -19.13 -4.08
N VAL A 254 -2.63 -17.81 -4.23
CA VAL A 254 -3.90 -17.19 -4.62
C VAL A 254 -4.31 -17.61 -6.03
N THR A 255 -3.37 -17.67 -6.98
CA THR A 255 -3.63 -18.17 -8.34
C THR A 255 -4.05 -19.64 -8.35
N LEU A 256 -3.41 -20.48 -7.54
CA LEU A 256 -3.66 -21.94 -7.52
C LEU A 256 -4.94 -22.33 -6.77
N TYR A 257 -5.22 -21.69 -5.63
CA TYR A 257 -6.28 -22.12 -4.71
C TYR A 257 -7.46 -21.13 -4.62
N GLY A 258 -7.31 -19.94 -5.19
CA GLY A 258 -8.33 -18.88 -5.16
C GLY A 258 -8.32 -18.05 -3.88
N ARG A 259 -8.64 -16.75 -4.02
CA ARG A 259 -8.59 -15.72 -2.98
C ARG A 259 -9.36 -16.10 -1.71
N ASN A 260 -10.61 -16.56 -1.83
CA ASN A 260 -11.46 -16.85 -0.67
C ASN A 260 -10.91 -18.01 0.19
N LYS A 261 -10.39 -19.07 -0.44
CA LYS A 261 -9.81 -20.21 0.28
C LYS A 261 -8.50 -19.82 0.97
N VAL A 262 -7.63 -19.10 0.27
CA VAL A 262 -6.36 -18.63 0.84
C VAL A 262 -6.62 -17.69 2.02
N PHE A 263 -7.59 -16.78 1.90
CA PHE A 263 -7.99 -15.89 2.99
C PHE A 263 -8.50 -16.68 4.21
N PHE A 264 -9.40 -17.64 4.01
CA PHE A 264 -9.94 -18.46 5.09
C PHE A 264 -8.88 -19.29 5.82
N ILE A 265 -8.00 -19.97 5.06
CA ILE A 265 -6.88 -20.75 5.61
C ILE A 265 -5.93 -19.83 6.39
N SER A 266 -5.66 -18.63 5.87
CA SER A 266 -4.80 -17.65 6.53
C SER A 266 -5.39 -17.20 7.87
N SER A 267 -6.71 -16.98 7.94
CA SER A 267 -7.40 -16.64 9.20
C SER A 267 -7.30 -17.76 10.23
N ILE A 268 -7.49 -19.02 9.81
CA ILE A 268 -7.32 -20.18 10.68
C ILE A 268 -5.88 -20.28 11.17
N SER A 269 -4.90 -20.07 10.29
CA SER A 269 -3.48 -20.10 10.64
C SER A 269 -3.12 -19.09 11.73
N ILE A 270 -3.66 -17.86 11.64
CA ILE A 270 -3.49 -16.83 12.67
C ILE A 270 -4.09 -17.31 14.00
N GLY A 271 -5.34 -17.79 13.98
CA GLY A 271 -6.02 -18.25 15.20
C GLY A 271 -5.29 -19.41 15.88
N LEU A 272 -4.89 -20.43 15.10
CA LEU A 272 -4.09 -21.55 15.61
C LEU A 272 -2.73 -21.08 16.13
N GLY A 273 -2.09 -20.13 15.45
CA GLY A 273 -0.82 -19.57 15.89
C GLY A 273 -0.91 -18.91 17.27
N PHE A 274 -1.95 -18.11 17.53
CA PHE A 274 -2.18 -17.55 18.86
C PHE A 274 -2.49 -18.61 19.91
N LEU A 275 -3.28 -19.64 19.58
CA LEU A 275 -3.54 -20.76 20.49
C LEU A 275 -2.26 -21.50 20.88
N LEU A 276 -1.34 -21.70 19.94
CA LEU A 276 -0.03 -22.31 20.20
C LEU A 276 0.84 -21.43 21.11
N VAL A 277 0.86 -20.12 20.87
CA VAL A 277 1.64 -19.17 21.69
C VAL A 277 1.16 -19.18 23.14
N ILE A 278 -0.16 -19.13 23.37
CA ILE A 278 -0.73 -18.86 24.70
C ILE A 278 -0.79 -20.11 25.59
N ASN A 279 -1.04 -21.30 25.02
CA ASN A 279 -1.45 -22.46 25.85
C ASN A 279 -0.30 -23.40 26.28
N PHE A 280 0.86 -23.35 25.63
CA PHE A 280 1.86 -24.41 25.80
C PHE A 280 3.07 -24.03 26.67
N GLY A 281 3.42 -22.75 26.79
CA GLY A 281 4.52 -22.32 27.67
C GLY A 281 5.90 -22.86 27.29
N VAL A 282 6.13 -23.27 26.03
CA VAL A 282 7.40 -23.82 25.54
C VAL A 282 7.89 -23.00 24.35
N LEU A 283 9.12 -22.48 24.44
CA LEU A 283 9.72 -21.59 23.42
C LEU A 283 9.57 -22.14 21.99
N PHE A 284 9.89 -23.41 21.78
CA PHE A 284 9.80 -24.03 20.45
C PHE A 284 8.37 -23.98 19.88
N ILE A 285 7.35 -24.24 20.69
CA ILE A 285 5.93 -24.19 20.29
C ILE A 285 5.50 -22.74 20.05
N THR A 286 5.95 -21.81 20.89
CA THR A 286 5.71 -20.38 20.71
C THR A 286 6.28 -19.88 19.37
N LEU A 287 7.49 -20.29 18.99
CA LEU A 287 8.09 -19.93 17.70
C LEU A 287 7.29 -20.52 16.52
N ILE A 288 6.80 -21.76 16.62
CA ILE A 288 5.88 -22.33 15.61
C ILE A 288 4.60 -21.49 15.52
N GLY A 289 4.05 -21.07 16.66
CA GLY A 289 2.90 -20.18 16.72
C GLY A 289 3.15 -18.87 15.97
N PHE A 290 4.27 -18.19 16.23
CA PHE A 290 4.66 -16.97 15.51
C PHE A 290 4.84 -17.18 14.00
N ILE A 291 5.37 -18.32 13.58
CA ILE A 291 5.46 -18.69 12.15
C ILE A 291 4.05 -18.81 11.54
N CYS A 292 3.11 -19.49 12.21
CA CYS A 292 1.73 -19.62 11.74
C CYS A 292 1.02 -18.26 11.61
N ILE A 293 1.23 -17.36 12.58
CA ILE A 293 0.67 -16.01 12.54
C ILE A 293 1.30 -15.22 11.37
N GLY A 294 2.62 -15.29 11.20
CA GLY A 294 3.34 -14.58 10.14
C GLY A 294 2.91 -15.04 8.73
N LEU A 295 2.79 -16.35 8.52
CA LEU A 295 2.29 -16.91 7.25
C LEU A 295 0.86 -16.45 6.96
N GLY A 296 -0.04 -16.51 7.95
CA GLY A 296 -1.44 -16.11 7.76
C GLY A 296 -1.62 -14.61 7.54
N ALA A 297 -0.86 -13.76 8.25
CA ALA A 297 -0.97 -12.30 8.11
C ALA A 297 -0.39 -11.78 6.78
N SER A 298 0.51 -12.53 6.14
CA SER A 298 1.36 -12.06 5.04
C SER A 298 0.65 -11.38 3.86
N ASN A 299 -0.48 -11.92 3.41
CA ASN A 299 -1.16 -11.49 2.18
C ASN A 299 -2.58 -10.95 2.41
N MET A 300 -3.05 -10.84 3.65
CA MET A 300 -4.44 -10.44 3.91
C MET A 300 -4.77 -9.01 3.44
N VAL A 301 -3.86 -8.07 3.65
CA VAL A 301 -4.07 -6.66 3.25
C VAL A 301 -4.06 -6.50 1.72
N PRO A 302 -3.07 -7.02 0.95
CA PRO A 302 -3.15 -7.00 -0.51
C PRO A 302 -4.37 -7.74 -1.07
N MET A 303 -4.78 -8.85 -0.45
CA MET A 303 -6.03 -9.55 -0.78
C MET A 303 -7.29 -8.79 -0.36
N SER A 304 -7.21 -7.56 0.15
CA SER A 304 -8.38 -6.70 0.39
C SER A 304 -8.60 -5.67 -0.73
N ASP A 305 -7.60 -5.44 -1.58
CA ASP A 305 -7.73 -4.57 -2.74
C ASP A 305 -8.71 -5.16 -3.76
N GLY A 306 -9.61 -4.32 -4.27
CA GLY A 306 -10.70 -4.73 -5.15
C GLY A 306 -10.17 -5.34 -6.44
N HIS A 307 -10.54 -6.58 -6.72
CA HIS A 307 -10.41 -7.19 -8.04
C HIS A 307 -11.75 -7.89 -8.31
N ASN A 308 -12.44 -7.49 -9.37
CA ASN A 308 -13.59 -8.28 -9.85
C ASN A 308 -13.04 -9.46 -10.63
N ALA A 309 -13.35 -10.68 -10.18
CA ALA A 309 -13.14 -11.87 -10.99
C ALA A 309 -14.00 -11.79 -12.27
N ILE A 310 -13.57 -12.46 -13.35
CA ILE A 310 -14.34 -12.49 -14.61
C ILE A 310 -15.77 -12.98 -14.36
N ASP A 311 -15.94 -13.98 -13.49
CA ASP A 311 -17.25 -14.54 -13.09
C ASP A 311 -18.18 -13.45 -12.50
N ALA A 312 -17.63 -12.52 -11.72
CA ALA A 312 -18.41 -11.41 -11.17
C ALA A 312 -18.82 -10.40 -12.25
N VAL A 313 -17.95 -10.17 -13.25
CA VAL A 313 -18.30 -9.34 -14.42
C VAL A 313 -19.44 -9.98 -15.21
N VAL A 314 -19.42 -11.31 -15.36
CA VAL A 314 -20.47 -12.08 -16.03
C VAL A 314 -21.81 -11.95 -15.30
N ASP A 315 -21.81 -12.10 -13.98
CA ASP A 315 -23.01 -11.91 -13.16
C ASP A 315 -23.57 -10.49 -13.27
N ILE A 316 -22.71 -9.47 -13.29
CA ILE A 316 -23.10 -8.08 -13.47
C ILE A 316 -23.73 -7.89 -14.87
N ALA A 317 -23.07 -8.39 -15.91
CA ALA A 317 -23.57 -8.32 -17.28
C ALA A 317 -24.94 -9.02 -17.43
N ALA A 318 -25.10 -10.18 -16.80
CA ALA A 318 -26.36 -10.91 -16.79
C ALA A 318 -27.48 -10.14 -16.07
N ARG A 319 -27.22 -9.59 -14.87
CA ARG A 319 -28.19 -8.78 -14.12
C ARG A 319 -28.62 -7.52 -14.86
N GLN A 320 -27.69 -6.91 -15.59
CA GLN A 320 -27.94 -5.70 -16.40
C GLN A 320 -28.46 -6.03 -17.80
N GLN A 321 -28.65 -7.31 -18.14
CA GLN A 321 -29.12 -7.77 -19.45
C GLN A 321 -28.25 -7.28 -20.61
N LEU A 322 -26.93 -7.14 -20.40
CA LEU A 322 -25.98 -6.71 -21.42
C LEU A 322 -25.60 -7.86 -22.35
N ASP A 323 -25.63 -7.67 -23.67
CA ASP A 323 -25.22 -8.71 -24.64
C ASP A 323 -23.70 -8.86 -24.75
N PHE A 324 -22.97 -7.76 -24.52
CA PHE A 324 -21.52 -7.72 -24.53
C PHE A 324 -20.99 -6.74 -23.47
N VAL A 325 -19.73 -6.94 -23.07
CA VAL A 325 -19.02 -6.04 -22.16
C VAL A 325 -17.60 -5.82 -22.69
N PHE A 326 -17.15 -4.57 -22.72
CA PHE A 326 -15.75 -4.24 -22.93
C PHE A 326 -15.03 -4.21 -21.59
N LEU A 327 -14.02 -5.06 -21.43
CA LEU A 327 -13.11 -4.99 -20.29
C LEU A 327 -11.99 -4.01 -20.61
N THR A 328 -12.06 -2.82 -20.02
CA THR A 328 -11.08 -1.76 -20.22
C THR A 328 -10.00 -1.78 -19.15
N GLU A 329 -8.74 -1.76 -19.59
CA GLU A 329 -7.56 -1.65 -18.74
C GLU A 329 -6.64 -0.54 -19.29
N HIS A 330 -5.76 0.05 -18.48
CA HIS A 330 -5.03 1.25 -18.92
C HIS A 330 -3.90 1.02 -19.95
N ILE A 331 -3.37 -0.20 -20.04
CA ILE A 331 -2.15 -0.48 -20.82
C ILE A 331 -2.25 -1.80 -21.59
N SER A 332 -2.79 -2.82 -20.95
CA SER A 332 -2.77 -4.19 -21.47
C SER A 332 -4.03 -4.49 -22.27
N CYS A 333 -3.87 -5.07 -23.44
CA CYS A 333 -4.96 -5.81 -24.08
C CYS A 333 -4.92 -7.24 -23.55
N HIS A 334 -6.04 -7.75 -23.04
CA HIS A 334 -6.14 -9.15 -22.62
C HIS A 334 -6.08 -10.07 -23.84
N PRO A 335 -5.03 -10.90 -23.99
CA PRO A 335 -4.82 -11.70 -25.21
C PRO A 335 -5.74 -12.92 -25.29
N ASP A 336 -6.34 -13.32 -24.17
CA ASP A 336 -7.20 -14.50 -24.06
C ASP A 336 -8.36 -14.16 -23.11
N LEU A 337 -9.53 -13.91 -23.69
CA LEU A 337 -10.77 -13.65 -22.95
C LEU A 337 -11.66 -14.89 -23.09
N PRO A 338 -12.30 -15.34 -22.01
CA PRO A 338 -13.10 -16.56 -22.05
C PRO A 338 -14.25 -16.41 -23.04
N LEU A 339 -14.37 -17.39 -23.93
CA LEU A 339 -15.53 -17.56 -24.79
C LEU A 339 -16.71 -18.04 -23.94
N MET A 340 -17.78 -17.26 -23.92
CA MET A 340 -19.00 -17.60 -23.18
C MET A 340 -20.13 -17.87 -24.18
N GLU A 341 -21.00 -18.83 -23.88
CA GLU A 341 -22.07 -19.24 -24.82
C GLU A 341 -23.05 -18.10 -25.15
N ASN A 342 -23.34 -17.21 -24.19
CA ASN A 342 -24.42 -16.22 -24.30
C ASN A 342 -23.98 -14.76 -24.10
N LYS A 343 -22.68 -14.49 -23.93
CA LYS A 343 -22.16 -13.15 -23.61
C LYS A 343 -20.82 -12.93 -24.29
N LEU A 344 -20.64 -11.79 -24.94
CA LEU A 344 -19.38 -11.47 -25.60
C LEU A 344 -18.53 -10.55 -24.73
N ILE A 345 -17.38 -11.03 -24.27
CA ILE A 345 -16.40 -10.20 -23.55
C ILE A 345 -15.37 -9.73 -24.57
N LEU A 346 -15.26 -8.41 -24.73
CA LEU A 346 -14.40 -7.78 -25.71
C LEU A 346 -13.26 -7.03 -25.03
N PRO A 347 -12.06 -7.01 -25.63
CA PRO A 347 -10.96 -6.24 -25.08
C PRO A 347 -11.21 -4.75 -25.25
N GLY A 348 -10.86 -3.97 -24.25
CA GLY A 348 -10.81 -2.52 -24.31
C GLY A 348 -9.53 -2.00 -23.65
N ILE A 349 -9.07 -0.84 -24.08
CA ILE A 349 -8.00 -0.11 -23.40
C ILE A 349 -8.49 1.30 -23.08
N GLU A 350 -8.39 1.71 -21.82
CA GLU A 350 -8.67 3.08 -21.40
C GLU A 350 -7.40 3.93 -21.45
N ILE A 351 -7.38 4.91 -22.33
CA ILE A 351 -6.30 5.88 -22.45
C ILE A 351 -6.60 7.06 -21.53
N THR A 352 -5.90 7.12 -20.40
CA THR A 352 -6.15 8.12 -19.35
C THR A 352 -5.01 9.12 -19.25
N THR A 353 -5.35 10.41 -19.24
CA THR A 353 -4.40 11.52 -19.10
C THR A 353 -4.91 12.57 -18.09
N ASP A 354 -4.09 13.56 -17.75
CA ASP A 354 -4.54 14.72 -16.96
C ASP A 354 -5.53 15.64 -17.70
N LEU A 355 -5.66 15.50 -19.04
CA LEU A 355 -6.56 16.27 -19.89
C LEU A 355 -7.92 15.60 -20.11
N GLY A 356 -8.07 14.34 -19.74
CA GLY A 356 -9.24 13.53 -20.11
C GLY A 356 -8.88 12.07 -20.37
N HIS A 357 -9.89 11.26 -20.66
CA HIS A 357 -9.69 9.87 -21.06
C HIS A 357 -10.70 9.41 -22.11
N PHE A 358 -10.35 8.33 -22.81
CA PHE A 358 -11.20 7.68 -23.80
C PHE A 358 -10.87 6.20 -23.85
N ASN A 359 -11.79 5.39 -24.36
CA ASN A 359 -11.56 3.97 -24.58
C ASN A 359 -11.28 3.68 -26.05
N VAL A 360 -10.30 2.80 -26.27
CA VAL A 360 -10.09 2.08 -27.52
C VAL A 360 -10.73 0.70 -27.33
N HIS A 361 -11.82 0.45 -28.06
CA HIS A 361 -12.53 -0.83 -28.04
C HIS A 361 -12.01 -1.74 -29.15
N GLY A 362 -11.84 -3.03 -28.86
CA GLY A 362 -11.32 -4.03 -29.80
C GLY A 362 -9.83 -3.91 -30.18
N PRO A 363 -8.91 -3.42 -29.32
CA PRO A 363 -7.53 -3.26 -29.73
C PRO A 363 -6.86 -4.63 -30.02
N ALA A 364 -6.17 -4.74 -31.15
CA ALA A 364 -5.44 -5.97 -31.51
C ALA A 364 -4.18 -6.20 -30.67
N ARG A 365 -3.71 -5.19 -29.94
CA ARG A 365 -2.49 -5.21 -29.12
C ARG A 365 -2.56 -4.19 -27.99
N GLY A 366 -1.74 -4.41 -26.96
CA GLY A 366 -1.54 -3.42 -25.89
C GLY A 366 -0.98 -2.10 -26.42
N LEU A 367 -1.12 -1.04 -25.62
CA LEU A 367 -0.61 0.28 -25.95
C LEU A 367 0.92 0.30 -25.85
N ASP A 368 1.61 0.52 -26.98
CA ASP A 368 3.06 0.64 -27.00
C ASP A 368 3.51 2.03 -26.53
N MET A 369 4.15 2.03 -25.37
CA MET A 369 4.66 3.23 -24.70
C MET A 369 6.14 3.50 -25.01
N ASN A 370 6.82 2.66 -25.79
CA ASN A 370 8.24 2.82 -26.07
C ASN A 370 8.51 4.04 -26.97
N GLY A 371 9.48 4.86 -26.57
CA GLY A 371 9.88 6.06 -27.31
C GLY A 371 8.82 7.18 -27.34
N LEU A 372 7.75 7.06 -26.56
CA LEU A 372 6.72 8.07 -26.45
C LEU A 372 7.23 9.26 -25.61
N ALA A 373 6.99 10.49 -26.08
CA ALA A 373 7.13 11.65 -25.20
C ALA A 373 6.10 11.50 -24.06
N TYR A 374 6.51 11.60 -22.81
CA TYR A 374 5.62 11.45 -21.65
C TYR A 374 4.75 12.69 -21.43
N SER A 375 4.01 13.07 -22.47
CA SER A 375 2.99 14.11 -22.45
C SER A 375 1.64 13.50 -22.74
N SER A 376 0.60 14.09 -22.17
CA SER A 376 -0.80 13.69 -22.37
C SER A 376 -1.19 13.70 -23.85
N GLN A 377 -0.67 14.66 -24.60
CA GLN A 377 -0.82 14.75 -26.05
C GLN A 377 -0.27 13.52 -26.77
N ALA A 378 0.97 13.12 -26.50
CA ALA A 378 1.57 11.98 -27.19
C ALA A 378 0.85 10.66 -26.83
N LEU A 379 0.35 10.55 -25.59
CA LEU A 379 -0.42 9.39 -25.13
C LEU A 379 -1.77 9.28 -25.85
N ILE A 380 -2.48 10.39 -26.00
CA ILE A 380 -3.73 10.45 -26.76
C ILE A 380 -3.49 10.12 -28.23
N GLU A 381 -2.50 10.73 -28.87
CA GLU A 381 -2.18 10.48 -30.28
C GLU A 381 -1.84 9.01 -30.53
N ARG A 382 -1.10 8.38 -29.60
CA ARG A 382 -0.77 6.95 -29.68
C ARG A 382 -2.01 6.08 -29.51
N GLY A 383 -2.87 6.38 -28.54
CA GLY A 383 -4.13 5.67 -28.35
C GLY A 383 -5.05 5.76 -29.56
N LEU A 384 -5.19 6.96 -30.15
CA LEU A 384 -5.96 7.17 -31.38
C LEU A 384 -5.39 6.40 -32.58
N ALA A 385 -4.07 6.22 -32.63
CA ALA A 385 -3.41 5.43 -33.67
C ALA A 385 -3.67 3.92 -33.54
N MET A 386 -4.13 3.44 -32.39
CA MET A 386 -4.46 2.02 -32.19
C MET A 386 -5.68 1.56 -33.00
N VAL A 387 -6.55 2.49 -33.39
CA VAL A 387 -7.72 2.23 -34.24
C VAL A 387 -7.37 2.24 -35.74
N GLY A 388 -6.16 2.72 -36.09
CA GLY A 388 -5.65 2.67 -37.46
C GLY A 388 -5.65 1.24 -38.00
N ASP A 389 -6.10 1.09 -39.25
CA ASP A 389 -6.38 -0.18 -39.98
C ASP A 389 -7.76 -0.81 -39.72
N GLY A 390 -8.69 -0.09 -39.06
CA GLY A 390 -10.13 -0.44 -39.07
C GLY A 390 -10.55 -1.57 -38.10
N LEU A 391 -9.67 -1.93 -37.16
CA LEU A 391 -9.88 -3.05 -36.24
C LEU A 391 -10.41 -2.64 -34.85
N GLY A 392 -10.70 -1.36 -34.61
CA GLY A 392 -11.20 -0.89 -33.31
C GLY A 392 -12.13 0.31 -33.40
N THR A 393 -12.67 0.74 -32.27
CA THR A 393 -13.52 1.93 -32.18
C THR A 393 -13.08 2.86 -31.05
N ILE A 394 -13.31 4.16 -31.24
CA ILE A 394 -13.05 5.18 -30.21
C ILE A 394 -14.35 5.48 -29.48
N SER A 395 -14.32 5.28 -28.16
CA SER A 395 -15.38 5.67 -27.24
C SER A 395 -14.92 6.81 -26.35
N ILE A 396 -15.59 7.95 -26.44
CA ILE A 396 -15.32 9.06 -25.52
C ILE A 396 -16.23 8.90 -24.30
N ASN A 397 -15.61 8.81 -23.14
CA ASN A 397 -16.31 8.75 -21.87
C ASN A 397 -16.55 10.17 -21.36
N HIS A 398 -17.75 10.39 -20.81
CA HIS A 398 -18.20 11.63 -20.18
C HIS A 398 -17.59 12.92 -20.76
N PRO A 399 -17.82 13.20 -22.06
CA PRO A 399 -17.09 14.21 -22.85
C PRO A 399 -17.17 15.63 -22.28
N MET A 400 -18.21 15.92 -21.49
CA MET A 400 -18.49 17.24 -20.94
C MET A 400 -18.17 17.36 -19.44
N MET A 401 -17.63 16.31 -18.80
CA MET A 401 -17.43 16.25 -17.35
C MET A 401 -16.13 16.89 -16.89
N LYS A 402 -16.18 17.97 -16.10
CA LYS A 402 -14.97 18.63 -15.56
C LYS A 402 -14.38 17.86 -14.37
N PRO A 403 -13.03 17.77 -14.23
CA PRO A 403 -11.99 18.36 -15.08
C PRO A 403 -11.69 17.56 -16.37
N TRP A 404 -12.28 16.37 -16.52
CA TRP A 404 -12.08 15.40 -17.60
C TRP A 404 -12.81 15.73 -18.91
N HIS A 405 -13.15 17.00 -19.15
CA HIS A 405 -13.86 17.35 -20.37
C HIS A 405 -12.94 17.01 -21.55
N TRP A 406 -13.50 16.39 -22.57
CA TRP A 406 -12.75 16.07 -23.76
C TRP A 406 -12.47 17.38 -24.52
N LEU A 407 -11.34 18.04 -24.21
CA LEU A 407 -10.97 19.37 -24.77
C LEU A 407 -9.80 19.31 -25.76
N TYR A 408 -9.54 18.16 -26.35
CA TYR A 408 -8.35 18.00 -27.16
C TYR A 408 -8.55 18.40 -28.64
N ARG A 409 -8.36 19.71 -28.95
CA ARG A 409 -8.39 20.32 -30.30
C ARG A 409 -9.68 19.99 -31.10
N ASP A 410 -9.77 20.50 -32.33
CA ASP A 410 -10.80 20.12 -33.31
C ASP A 410 -10.64 18.64 -33.72
N MET A 411 -10.92 17.69 -32.82
CA MET A 411 -11.01 16.28 -33.19
C MET A 411 -12.22 16.12 -34.11
N PRO A 412 -12.03 15.64 -35.35
CA PRO A 412 -13.16 15.45 -36.25
C PRO A 412 -14.12 14.41 -35.68
N LEU A 413 -15.40 14.76 -35.51
CA LEU A 413 -16.42 13.87 -34.94
C LEU A 413 -16.54 12.53 -35.68
N HIS A 414 -16.18 12.47 -36.97
CA HIS A 414 -16.17 11.22 -37.74
C HIS A 414 -15.17 10.16 -37.23
N ARG A 415 -14.21 10.56 -36.37
CA ARG A 415 -13.26 9.64 -35.72
C ARG A 415 -13.77 9.09 -34.39
N VAL A 416 -14.92 9.56 -33.91
CA VAL A 416 -15.56 9.11 -32.67
C VAL A 416 -16.70 8.16 -33.03
N ASN A 417 -16.67 6.95 -32.50
CA ASN A 417 -17.67 5.93 -32.81
C ASN A 417 -18.78 5.90 -31.76
N THR A 418 -18.40 6.02 -30.49
CA THR A 418 -19.33 6.03 -29.37
C THR A 418 -19.04 7.21 -28.46
N LEU A 419 -20.11 7.80 -27.93
CA LEU A 419 -20.05 8.93 -27.03
C LEU A 419 -20.93 8.62 -25.83
N GLU A 420 -20.33 8.61 -24.65
CA GLU A 420 -21.08 8.40 -23.41
C GLU A 420 -21.92 9.64 -23.11
N VAL A 421 -23.21 9.41 -22.87
CA VAL A 421 -24.19 10.47 -22.61
C VAL A 421 -24.53 10.54 -21.12
N CYS A 422 -24.68 9.37 -20.49
CA CYS A 422 -24.92 9.28 -19.05
C CYS A 422 -23.57 9.18 -18.33
N CYS A 423 -23.06 10.32 -17.87
CA CYS A 423 -21.93 10.34 -16.94
C CYS A 423 -22.39 9.70 -15.62
N ASP A 424 -21.55 8.91 -14.93
CA ASP A 424 -21.89 8.25 -13.65
C ASP A 424 -22.69 9.20 -12.74
N PRO A 425 -24.02 9.00 -12.63
CA PRO A 425 -24.90 9.97 -11.98
C PRO A 425 -24.88 9.80 -10.45
N THR A 426 -24.18 8.79 -9.94
CA THR A 426 -24.28 8.36 -8.54
C THR A 426 -23.08 8.74 -7.69
N SER A 427 -22.01 9.27 -8.28
CA SER A 427 -20.79 9.62 -7.55
C SER A 427 -20.89 11.05 -6.98
N PRO A 428 -21.09 11.25 -5.66
CA PRO A 428 -21.04 12.58 -5.03
C PRO A 428 -19.66 13.25 -5.14
N THR A 429 -18.69 12.53 -5.69
CA THR A 429 -17.33 12.96 -5.98
C THR A 429 -17.26 13.93 -7.16
N TRP A 430 -18.24 13.90 -8.09
CA TRP A 430 -18.20 14.67 -9.34
C TRP A 430 -19.40 15.60 -9.49
N PRO A 431 -19.38 16.79 -8.87
CA PRO A 431 -20.52 17.71 -8.82
C PRO A 431 -20.96 18.23 -10.20
N THR A 432 -20.12 18.13 -11.23
CA THR A 432 -20.49 18.54 -12.60
C THR A 432 -21.20 17.44 -13.39
N SER A 433 -21.21 16.18 -12.92
CA SER A 433 -21.77 15.04 -13.66
C SER A 433 -23.21 15.28 -14.17
N PRO A 434 -24.16 15.82 -13.37
CA PRO A 434 -25.52 16.08 -13.85
C PRO A 434 -25.57 17.09 -15.00
N GLN A 435 -24.82 18.19 -14.89
CA GLN A 435 -24.77 19.21 -15.95
C GLN A 435 -24.12 18.66 -17.22
N SER A 436 -23.06 17.88 -17.06
CA SER A 436 -22.33 17.27 -18.17
C SER A 436 -23.17 16.24 -18.93
N ALA A 437 -24.01 15.48 -18.23
CA ALA A 437 -24.99 14.60 -18.87
C ALA A 437 -26.03 15.39 -19.67
N GLU A 438 -26.52 16.51 -19.14
CA GLU A 438 -27.45 17.39 -19.86
C GLU A 438 -26.79 17.99 -21.13
N ASP A 439 -25.55 18.43 -21.02
CA ASP A 439 -24.81 19.00 -22.15
C ASP A 439 -24.53 17.93 -23.23
N ALA A 440 -24.18 16.70 -22.83
CA ALA A 440 -24.03 15.58 -23.76
C ALA A 440 -25.36 15.24 -24.47
N LEU A 441 -26.49 15.27 -23.75
CA LEU A 441 -27.82 15.09 -24.34
C LEU A 441 -28.16 16.17 -25.37
N ARG A 442 -27.80 17.43 -25.10
CA ARG A 442 -28.02 18.54 -26.06
C ARG A 442 -27.25 18.32 -27.35
N VAL A 443 -25.98 17.88 -27.26
CA VAL A 443 -25.17 17.55 -28.44
C VAL A 443 -25.79 16.38 -29.21
N LEU A 444 -26.18 15.30 -28.51
CA LEU A 444 -26.82 14.15 -29.16
C LEU A 444 -28.11 14.57 -29.87
N ASN A 445 -28.95 15.38 -29.22
CA ASN A 445 -30.19 15.90 -29.82
C ASN A 445 -29.91 16.76 -31.06
N ALA A 446 -28.88 17.62 -31.02
CA ALA A 446 -28.48 18.41 -32.17
C ALA A 446 -27.98 17.51 -33.33
N MET A 447 -27.14 16.51 -33.05
CA MET A 447 -26.65 15.55 -34.04
C MET A 447 -27.77 14.72 -34.67
N TRP A 448 -28.75 14.30 -33.86
CA TRP A 448 -29.90 13.54 -34.33
C TRP A 448 -30.78 14.37 -35.29
N ASN A 449 -31.02 15.63 -34.93
CA ASN A 449 -31.86 16.54 -35.71
C ASN A 449 -31.13 17.17 -36.91
N ALA A 450 -29.79 17.14 -36.95
CA ALA A 450 -29.00 17.61 -38.09
C ALA A 450 -29.09 16.69 -39.32
N ARG A 451 -29.77 15.54 -39.21
CA ARG A 451 -30.07 14.63 -40.34
C ARG A 451 -31.37 14.99 -41.11
N ALA A 452 -31.88 16.22 -40.95
CA ALA A 452 -33.01 16.74 -41.74
C ALA A 452 -32.51 17.50 -42.98
#